data_AF-A0AAW0WGN8-F1
#
_entry.id   AF-A0AAW0WGN8-F1
#
_cell.length_a   1.000
_cell.length_b   1.000
_cell.length_c   1.000
_cell.angle_alpha   90.00
_cell.angle_beta   90.00
_cell.angle_gamma   90.00
#
_symmetry.space_group_name_H-M   'P 1'
#
loop_
_entity.id
_entity.type
_entity.pdbx_description
1 polymer ?
#
loop_
_entity_poly.entity_id
_entity_poly.type
_entity_poly.pdbx_seq_one_letter_code
_entity_poly.pdbx_strand_id
1 'polypeptide(L)'
;MYTAVGSDWRQFGNPRKPRPLSSVVLDNGVSDRIVKDVQEFMDNPEWYSSRGIPYRRGYLLHGPPGCGKSSFITALAGELQLGICVLNLSERGLTDDRLNHLLAMAAENTVILLEDIDSAFASREESAEIKAAYAGLNRLTFSGLLNCLDGVASTEGRILFMTTNYPERLDPALIRPGRIDVKEYIGYCTRYQLEKMFCNFYPDTPASLASTFSQASQNLSVPLSAAAVQGHFMIYKDDPVGAIHNVIQMATKNTIKREKDNIIPESREDNCLTDRKKNL
;
A
#
# COMPACT_ATOMS: atom_id res chain seq x y z
N MET A 1 10.27 12.80 1.34
CA MET A 1 8.85 12.43 1.52
C MET A 1 8.09 13.68 1.90
N TYR A 2 6.89 13.82 1.37
CA TYR A 2 6.00 14.94 1.59
C TYR A 2 4.66 14.41 2.10
N THR A 3 4.04 15.14 3.02
CA THR A 3 2.70 14.87 3.53
C THR A 3 1.86 16.13 3.39
N ALA A 4 0.54 15.96 3.22
CA ALA A 4 -0.38 17.08 3.20
C ALA A 4 -0.48 17.74 4.58
N VAL A 5 -0.31 19.06 4.65
CA VAL A 5 -0.57 19.88 5.85
C VAL A 5 -1.48 21.02 5.45
N GLY A 6 -2.77 20.91 5.78
CA GLY A 6 -3.79 21.74 5.15
C GLY A 6 -3.84 21.45 3.64
N SER A 7 -3.79 22.49 2.82
CA SER A 7 -3.81 22.37 1.36
C SER A 7 -2.43 22.26 0.72
N ASP A 8 -1.35 22.32 1.49
CA ASP A 8 0.02 22.32 0.95
C ASP A 8 0.76 21.00 1.21
N TRP A 9 1.71 20.69 0.33
CA TRP A 9 2.70 19.65 0.58
C TRP A 9 3.82 20.18 1.45
N ARG A 10 4.11 19.49 2.56
CA ARG A 10 5.27 19.80 3.41
C ARG A 10 6.17 18.59 3.52
N GLN A 11 7.48 18.85 3.54
CA GLN A 11 8.46 17.81 3.79
C GLN A 11 8.20 17.20 5.18
N PHE A 12 8.05 15.88 5.22
CA PHE A 12 7.84 15.16 6.46
C PHE A 12 9.13 14.51 6.93
N GLY A 13 9.69 15.08 8.00
CA GLY A 13 10.94 14.61 8.61
C GLY A 13 12.18 14.80 7.72
N ASN A 14 13.27 14.16 8.15
CA ASN A 14 14.55 14.22 7.43
C ASN A 14 14.53 13.35 6.16
N PRO A 15 15.28 13.72 5.11
CA PRO A 15 15.48 12.86 3.95
C PRO A 15 15.96 11.47 4.38
N ARG A 16 15.25 10.43 3.94
CA ARG A 16 15.60 9.04 4.23
C ARG A 16 16.60 8.55 3.20
N LYS A 17 17.52 7.66 3.60
CA LYS A 17 18.36 6.95 2.64
C LYS A 17 17.46 6.12 1.71
N PRO A 18 17.68 6.14 0.38
CA PRO A 18 16.95 5.31 -0.55
C PRO A 18 17.01 3.85 -0.14
N ARG A 19 15.86 3.18 -0.14
CA ARG A 19 15.80 1.73 0.09
C ARG A 19 16.18 1.04 -1.21
N PRO A 20 17.22 0.18 -1.24
CA PRO A 20 17.58 -0.54 -2.46
C PRO A 20 16.40 -1.38 -2.97
N LEU A 21 16.15 -1.36 -4.27
CA LEU A 21 15.06 -2.13 -4.88
C LEU A 21 15.17 -3.63 -4.56
N SER A 22 16.41 -4.16 -4.53
CA SER A 22 16.73 -5.55 -4.19
C SER A 22 16.30 -5.98 -2.77
N SER A 23 16.03 -5.03 -1.87
CA SER A 23 15.56 -5.30 -0.51
C SER A 23 14.04 -5.56 -0.41
N VAL A 24 13.31 -5.39 -1.52
CA VAL A 24 11.88 -5.73 -1.62
C VAL A 24 11.74 -6.85 -2.65
N VAL A 25 11.53 -8.07 -2.15
CA VAL A 25 11.47 -9.26 -3.00
C VAL A 25 10.01 -9.50 -3.42
N LEU A 26 9.67 -9.05 -4.62
CA LEU A 26 8.41 -9.39 -5.29
C LEU A 26 8.55 -10.68 -6.10
N ASP A 27 7.46 -11.18 -6.66
CA ASP A 27 7.49 -12.34 -7.54
C ASP A 27 8.28 -12.07 -8.83
N ASN A 28 8.69 -13.14 -9.52
CA ASN A 28 9.65 -13.04 -10.60
C ASN A 28 9.18 -12.10 -11.73
N GLY A 29 10.05 -11.14 -12.09
CA GLY A 29 9.80 -10.14 -13.13
C GLY A 29 8.79 -9.05 -12.78
N VAL A 30 8.10 -9.09 -11.63
CA VAL A 30 7.12 -8.06 -11.23
C VAL A 30 7.79 -6.70 -11.07
N SER A 31 8.88 -6.67 -10.30
CA SER A 31 9.67 -5.47 -10.05
C SER A 31 10.15 -4.84 -11.36
N ASP A 32 10.79 -5.64 -12.22
CA ASP A 32 11.38 -5.16 -13.47
C ASP A 32 10.33 -4.63 -14.45
N ARG A 33 9.16 -5.27 -14.54
CA ARG A 33 8.05 -4.78 -15.38
C ARG A 33 7.59 -3.39 -14.95
N ILE A 34 7.35 -3.19 -13.65
CA ILE A 34 6.87 -1.91 -13.14
C ILE A 34 7.93 -0.82 -13.29
N VAL A 35 9.18 -1.11 -12.92
CA VAL A 35 10.29 -0.15 -13.07
C VAL A 35 10.42 0.29 -14.53
N LYS A 36 10.41 -0.68 -15.45
CA LYS A 36 10.50 -0.40 -16.89
C LYS A 36 9.34 0.47 -17.37
N ASP A 37 8.10 0.17 -16.97
CA ASP A 37 6.92 0.95 -17.36
C ASP A 37 6.98 2.39 -16.84
N VAL A 38 7.41 2.59 -15.59
CA VAL A 38 7.57 3.94 -15.01
C VAL A 38 8.68 4.71 -15.73
N GLN A 39 9.82 4.06 -16.00
CA GLN A 39 10.92 4.69 -16.73
C GLN A 39 10.51 5.06 -18.16
N GLU A 40 9.83 4.15 -18.86
CA GLU A 40 9.30 4.40 -20.21
C GLU A 40 8.32 5.59 -20.21
N PHE A 41 7.43 5.68 -19.21
CA PHE A 41 6.57 6.84 -19.06
C PHE A 41 7.37 8.13 -18.91
N MET A 42 8.35 8.16 -17.99
CA MET A 42 9.20 9.32 -17.71
C MET A 42 10.03 9.78 -18.93
N ASP A 43 10.47 8.84 -19.75
CA ASP A 43 11.34 9.11 -20.90
C ASP A 43 10.58 9.60 -22.14
N ASN A 44 9.24 9.50 -22.16
CA ASN A 44 8.44 9.76 -23.36
C ASN A 44 7.39 10.88 -23.26
N PRO A 45 7.63 12.04 -22.60
CA PRO A 45 6.62 13.10 -22.47
C PRO A 45 6.13 13.65 -23.83
N GLU A 46 7.01 13.79 -24.81
CA GLU A 46 6.67 14.30 -26.15
C GLU A 46 5.73 13.36 -26.92
N TRP A 47 5.81 12.06 -26.66
CA TRP A 47 4.95 11.08 -27.31
C TRP A 47 3.47 11.29 -26.93
N TYR A 48 3.22 11.64 -25.66
CA TYR A 48 1.90 11.95 -25.12
C TYR A 48 1.38 13.28 -25.67
N SER A 49 2.19 14.34 -25.54
CA SER A 49 1.79 15.69 -25.93
C SER A 49 1.52 15.82 -27.44
N SER A 50 2.35 15.19 -28.29
CA SER A 50 2.15 15.17 -29.76
C SER A 50 0.87 14.47 -30.22
N ARG A 51 0.24 13.67 -29.34
CA ARG A 51 -1.02 12.96 -29.61
C ARG A 51 -2.22 13.54 -28.86
N GLY A 52 -2.02 14.62 -28.09
CA GLY A 52 -3.07 15.19 -27.24
C GLY A 52 -3.56 14.24 -26.15
N ILE A 53 -2.72 13.26 -25.75
CA ILE A 53 -3.03 12.33 -24.67
C ILE A 53 -2.51 12.96 -23.37
N PRO A 54 -3.33 13.07 -22.30
CA PRO A 54 -2.87 13.60 -21.03
C PRO A 54 -1.65 12.83 -20.51
N TYR A 55 -0.58 13.55 -20.19
CA TYR A 55 0.66 12.95 -19.71
C TYR A 55 0.54 12.57 -18.23
N ARG A 56 -0.07 11.41 -17.96
CA ARG A 56 -0.29 10.87 -16.62
C ARG A 56 -0.26 9.35 -16.64
N ARG A 57 0.15 8.74 -15.53
CA ARG A 57 0.23 7.28 -15.39
C ARG A 57 -0.24 6.83 -14.01
N GLY A 58 -1.22 5.94 -13.99
CA GLY A 58 -1.81 5.39 -12.76
C GLY A 58 -1.47 3.91 -12.55
N TYR A 59 -1.05 3.57 -11.33
CA TYR A 59 -0.69 2.22 -10.91
C TYR A 59 -1.57 1.79 -9.72
N LEU A 60 -2.07 0.57 -9.76
CA LEU A 60 -2.76 -0.07 -8.64
C LEU A 60 -2.01 -1.32 -8.22
N LEU A 61 -1.43 -1.28 -7.01
CA LEU A 61 -0.87 -2.48 -6.37
C LEU A 61 -1.91 -3.04 -5.41
N HIS A 62 -2.33 -4.29 -5.61
CA HIS A 62 -3.37 -4.90 -4.79
C HIS A 62 -2.98 -6.28 -4.29
N GLY A 63 -3.51 -6.69 -3.15
CA GLY A 63 -3.25 -8.01 -2.56
C GLY A 63 -3.20 -7.97 -1.04
N PRO A 64 -2.93 -9.11 -0.38
CA PRO A 64 -3.02 -9.20 1.07
C PRO A 64 -2.11 -8.22 1.84
N PRO A 65 -2.45 -7.87 3.08
CA PRO A 65 -1.60 -7.00 3.91
C PRO A 65 -0.24 -7.65 4.17
N GLY A 66 0.80 -6.82 4.28
CA GLY A 66 2.16 -7.29 4.61
C GLY A 66 2.92 -7.98 3.46
N CYS A 67 2.45 -7.89 2.22
CA CYS A 67 3.12 -8.49 1.05
C CYS A 67 4.09 -7.53 0.33
N GLY A 68 4.24 -6.29 0.80
CA GLY A 68 5.29 -5.37 0.32
C GLY A 68 4.86 -4.26 -0.63
N LYS A 69 3.56 -4.02 -0.84
CA LYS A 69 3.03 -2.94 -1.71
C LYS A 69 3.68 -1.56 -1.48
N SER A 70 3.50 -0.97 -0.29
CA SER A 70 4.08 0.35 0.04
C SER A 70 5.61 0.32 0.13
N SER A 71 6.18 -0.82 0.56
CA SER A 71 7.64 -1.00 0.60
C SER A 71 8.26 -0.94 -0.78
N PHE A 72 7.62 -1.56 -1.78
CA PHE A 72 8.06 -1.55 -3.16
C PHE A 72 8.01 -0.13 -3.75
N ILE A 73 6.91 0.59 -3.56
CA ILE A 73 6.76 1.97 -4.05
C ILE A 73 7.86 2.87 -3.46
N THR A 74 8.18 2.69 -2.18
CA THR A 74 9.26 3.44 -1.51
C THR A 74 10.63 3.12 -2.11
N ALA A 75 10.88 1.86 -2.45
CA ALA A 75 12.14 1.43 -3.05
C ALA A 75 12.26 1.88 -4.52
N LEU A 76 11.17 1.79 -5.28
CA LEU A 76 11.04 2.27 -6.66
C LEU A 76 11.33 3.77 -6.75
N ALA A 77 10.71 4.58 -5.89
CA ALA A 77 10.97 6.02 -5.86
C ALA A 77 12.43 6.32 -5.49
N GLY A 78 13.05 5.51 -4.63
CA GLY A 78 14.47 5.62 -4.32
C GLY A 78 15.38 5.31 -5.52
N GLU A 79 15.07 4.24 -6.27
CA GLU A 79 15.80 3.82 -7.46
C GLU A 79 15.72 4.88 -8.58
N LEU A 80 14.53 5.43 -8.80
CA LEU A 80 14.26 6.44 -9.84
C LEU A 80 14.51 7.88 -9.37
N GLN A 81 15.06 8.08 -8.17
CA GLN A 81 15.35 9.38 -7.57
C GLN A 81 14.12 10.33 -7.47
N LEU A 82 12.94 9.76 -7.26
CA LEU A 82 11.67 10.49 -7.14
C LEU A 82 11.38 10.84 -5.67
N GLY A 83 10.75 11.99 -5.47
CA GLY A 83 10.07 12.29 -4.20
C GLY A 83 8.81 11.43 -4.02
N ILE A 84 8.30 11.34 -2.79
CA ILE A 84 7.04 10.63 -2.51
C ILE A 84 6.12 11.58 -1.78
N CYS A 85 4.94 11.82 -2.35
CA CYS A 85 3.85 12.59 -1.78
C CYS A 85 2.79 11.62 -1.26
N VAL A 86 2.76 11.39 0.06
CA VAL A 86 1.87 10.41 0.67
C VAL A 86 0.57 11.09 1.09
N LEU A 87 -0.56 10.54 0.65
CA LEU A 87 -1.89 10.99 0.99
C LEU A 87 -2.72 9.83 1.57
N ASN A 88 -3.30 10.06 2.75
CA ASN A 88 -4.26 9.15 3.33
C ASN A 88 -5.68 9.68 3.06
N LEU A 89 -6.46 8.93 2.29
CA LEU A 89 -7.82 9.33 1.90
C LEU A 89 -8.82 9.31 3.07
N SER A 90 -8.48 8.63 4.16
CA SER A 90 -9.29 8.54 5.38
C SER A 90 -9.00 9.68 6.38
N GLU A 91 -8.14 10.65 6.03
CA GLU A 91 -7.87 11.83 6.85
C GLU A 91 -9.13 12.68 7.04
N ARG A 92 -9.44 13.02 8.31
CA ARG A 92 -10.56 13.91 8.64
C ARG A 92 -10.34 15.29 8.01
N GLY A 93 -11.35 15.81 7.34
CA GLY A 93 -11.28 17.12 6.67
C GLY A 93 -10.62 17.08 5.29
N LEU A 94 -10.35 15.89 4.73
CA LEU A 94 -10.07 15.77 3.30
C LEU A 94 -11.38 15.92 2.51
N THR A 95 -11.42 16.92 1.63
CA THR A 95 -12.55 17.24 0.76
C THR A 95 -12.17 17.03 -0.71
N ASP A 96 -13.16 17.01 -1.60
CA ASP A 96 -12.95 16.94 -3.05
C ASP A 96 -12.04 18.09 -3.54
N ASP A 97 -12.31 19.33 -3.11
CA ASP A 97 -11.51 20.50 -3.49
C ASP A 97 -10.08 20.44 -2.95
N ARG A 98 -9.91 20.01 -1.70
CA ARG A 98 -8.60 19.86 -1.06
C ARG A 98 -7.77 18.78 -1.75
N LEU A 99 -8.38 17.64 -2.07
CA LEU A 99 -7.73 16.57 -2.83
C LEU A 99 -7.29 17.08 -4.21
N ASN A 100 -8.20 17.73 -4.94
CA ASN A 100 -7.90 18.25 -6.28
C ASN A 100 -6.72 19.23 -6.24
N HIS A 101 -6.73 20.14 -5.27
CA HIS A 101 -5.64 21.10 -5.08
C HIS A 101 -4.31 20.41 -4.72
N LEU A 102 -4.31 19.43 -3.81
CA LEU A 102 -3.11 18.67 -3.45
C LEU A 102 -2.54 17.91 -4.66
N LEU A 103 -3.38 17.27 -5.48
CA LEU A 103 -2.91 16.59 -6.69
C LEU A 103 -2.32 17.57 -7.71
N ALA A 104 -2.89 18.78 -7.81
CA ALA A 104 -2.41 19.82 -8.71
C ALA A 104 -1.08 20.46 -8.25
N MET A 105 -0.88 20.60 -6.93
CA MET A 105 0.32 21.21 -6.34
C MET A 105 1.45 20.21 -6.04
N ALA A 106 1.29 18.93 -6.40
CA ALA A 106 2.36 17.96 -6.24
C ALA A 106 3.58 18.37 -7.08
N ALA A 107 4.76 18.39 -6.46
CA ALA A 107 5.98 18.78 -7.14
C ALA A 107 6.30 17.82 -8.29
N GLU A 108 6.99 18.34 -9.31
CA GLU A 108 7.58 17.52 -10.38
C GLU A 108 8.55 16.47 -9.79
N ASN A 109 8.80 15.40 -10.55
CA ASN A 109 9.66 14.29 -10.10
C ASN A 109 9.22 13.68 -8.77
N THR A 110 7.91 13.61 -8.52
CA THR A 110 7.34 12.91 -7.37
C THR A 110 6.35 11.83 -7.79
N VAL A 111 6.31 10.77 -7.00
CA VAL A 111 5.22 9.80 -7.00
C VAL A 111 4.21 10.23 -5.96
N ILE A 112 2.95 10.34 -6.37
CA ILE A 112 1.83 10.48 -5.43
C ILE A 112 1.40 9.09 -5.00
N LEU A 113 1.34 8.85 -3.69
CA LEU A 113 0.94 7.58 -3.10
C LEU A 113 -0.37 7.75 -2.34
N LEU A 114 -1.42 7.07 -2.82
CA LEU A 114 -2.69 6.90 -2.10
C LEU A 114 -2.70 5.54 -1.42
N GLU A 115 -2.58 5.53 -0.08
CA GLU A 115 -2.60 4.29 0.69
C GLU A 115 -4.02 3.85 1.06
N ASP A 116 -4.23 2.53 1.05
CA ASP A 116 -5.46 1.85 1.49
C ASP A 116 -6.74 2.52 0.96
N ILE A 117 -6.82 2.69 -0.36
CA ILE A 117 -7.91 3.43 -1.03
C ILE A 117 -9.29 2.84 -0.79
N ASP A 118 -9.37 1.54 -0.47
CA ASP A 118 -10.61 0.88 -0.09
C ASP A 118 -11.15 1.37 1.26
N SER A 119 -10.29 1.76 2.20
CA SER A 119 -10.71 2.21 3.53
C SER A 119 -11.47 3.54 3.50
N ALA A 120 -11.22 4.38 2.50
CA ALA A 120 -11.86 5.69 2.35
C ALA A 120 -13.33 5.59 1.91
N PHE A 121 -13.71 4.47 1.28
CA PHE A 121 -15.03 4.32 0.64
C PHE A 121 -15.78 3.03 1.03
N ALA A 122 -15.10 2.05 1.66
CA ALA A 122 -15.72 0.80 2.11
C ALA A 122 -16.90 1.12 3.05
N SER A 123 -18.08 0.72 2.59
CA SER A 123 -19.38 0.69 3.28
C SER A 123 -19.49 1.63 4.48
N ARG A 124 -19.84 2.89 4.17
CA ARG A 124 -20.56 3.79 5.09
C ARG A 124 -21.97 3.24 5.37
N GLU A 125 -22.06 2.00 5.85
CA GLU A 125 -23.11 1.57 6.80
C GLU A 125 -22.83 2.26 8.13
N GLU A 126 -22.71 3.58 8.07
CA GLU A 126 -22.62 4.43 9.23
C GLU A 126 -23.97 4.31 9.94
N SER A 127 -23.91 3.89 11.21
CA SER A 127 -24.97 4.13 12.16
C SER A 127 -25.48 5.57 12.00
N ALA A 128 -26.77 5.79 12.24
CA ALA A 128 -27.38 7.11 12.08
C ALA A 128 -26.60 8.23 12.81
N GLU A 129 -25.87 7.87 13.88
CA GLU A 129 -25.00 8.73 14.66
C GLU A 129 -23.78 9.26 13.88
N ILE A 130 -23.11 8.42 13.08
CA ILE A 130 -21.95 8.88 12.30
C ILE A 130 -22.41 9.75 11.13
N LYS A 131 -23.54 9.41 10.49
CA LYS A 131 -24.16 10.28 9.47
C LYS A 131 -24.55 11.65 10.04
N ALA A 132 -25.03 11.70 11.28
CA ALA A 132 -25.34 12.95 11.98
C ALA A 132 -24.08 13.75 12.34
N ALA A 133 -23.00 13.09 12.76
CA ALA A 133 -21.71 13.75 13.07
C ALA A 133 -21.04 14.37 11.84
N TYR A 134 -21.30 13.83 10.64
CA TYR A 134 -20.80 14.38 9.38
C TYR A 134 -21.85 15.19 8.58
N ALA A 135 -23.04 15.40 9.13
CA ALA A 135 -24.08 16.18 8.47
C ALA A 135 -23.62 17.64 8.31
N GLY A 136 -23.49 18.10 7.06
CA GLY A 136 -23.06 19.46 6.73
C GLY A 136 -21.55 19.65 6.56
N LEU A 137 -20.73 18.60 6.72
CA LEU A 137 -19.30 18.65 6.39
C LEU A 137 -19.07 18.22 4.95
N ASN A 138 -18.36 19.05 4.17
CA ASN A 138 -17.81 18.63 2.88
C ASN A 138 -16.79 17.52 3.14
N ARG A 139 -16.98 16.37 2.49
CA ARG A 139 -16.14 15.18 2.64
C ARG A 139 -15.71 14.69 1.27
N LEU A 140 -14.60 13.97 1.24
CA LEU A 140 -14.19 13.26 0.04
C LEU A 140 -15.31 12.30 -0.40
N THR A 141 -15.77 12.49 -1.63
CA THR A 141 -16.72 11.63 -2.32
C THR A 141 -15.98 10.77 -3.32
N PHE A 142 -16.57 9.62 -3.66
CA PHE A 142 -15.98 8.74 -4.67
C PHE A 142 -15.95 9.43 -6.04
N SER A 143 -17.05 10.10 -6.44
CA SER A 143 -17.10 10.93 -7.65
C SER A 143 -16.06 12.05 -7.64
N GLY A 144 -15.82 12.67 -6.47
CA GLY A 144 -14.79 13.67 -6.27
C GLY A 144 -13.39 13.12 -6.53
N LEU A 145 -13.05 11.96 -5.94
CA LEU A 145 -11.80 11.27 -6.23
C LEU A 145 -11.66 11.01 -7.73
N LEU A 146 -12.68 10.44 -8.38
CA LEU A 146 -12.64 10.17 -9.82
C LEU A 146 -12.33 11.44 -10.62
N ASN A 147 -13.04 12.54 -10.35
CA ASN A 147 -12.81 13.83 -11.01
C ASN A 147 -11.41 14.40 -10.74
N CYS A 148 -10.81 14.14 -9.58
CA CYS A 148 -9.44 14.54 -9.28
C CYS A 148 -8.39 13.73 -10.09
N LEU A 149 -8.72 12.49 -10.45
CA LEU A 149 -7.84 11.60 -11.20
C LEU A 149 -7.83 11.90 -12.70
N ASP A 150 -9.01 12.10 -13.30
CA ASP A 150 -9.12 12.26 -14.75
C ASP A 150 -9.95 13.47 -15.23
N GLY A 151 -10.29 14.39 -14.34
CA GLY A 151 -11.04 15.59 -14.70
C GLY A 151 -10.27 16.56 -15.58
N VAL A 152 -11.00 17.51 -16.16
CA VAL A 152 -10.47 18.54 -17.07
C VAL A 152 -9.43 19.45 -16.39
N ALA A 153 -9.50 19.59 -15.07
CA ALA A 153 -8.59 20.40 -14.27
C ALA A 153 -7.36 19.61 -13.74
N SER A 154 -7.21 18.32 -14.08
CA SER A 154 -6.08 17.52 -13.62
C SER A 154 -4.77 17.96 -14.28
N THR A 155 -3.71 18.05 -13.47
CA THR A 155 -2.36 18.39 -13.93
C THR A 155 -1.68 17.24 -14.67
N GLU A 156 -0.73 17.60 -15.54
CA GLU A 156 0.12 16.67 -16.30
C GLU A 156 1.42 16.35 -15.55
N GLY A 157 2.20 15.39 -16.04
CA GLY A 157 3.49 14.99 -15.46
C GLY A 157 3.38 14.13 -14.20
N ARG A 158 2.23 13.48 -13.99
CA ARG A 158 1.90 12.84 -12.72
C ARG A 158 2.01 11.31 -12.76
N ILE A 159 2.79 10.77 -11.84
CA ILE A 159 2.85 9.34 -11.52
C ILE A 159 2.06 9.09 -10.24
N LEU A 160 1.02 8.28 -10.31
CA LEU A 160 0.14 7.98 -9.19
C LEU A 160 0.15 6.49 -8.87
N PHE A 161 0.50 6.15 -7.64
CA PHE A 161 0.34 4.81 -7.10
C PHE A 161 -0.80 4.76 -6.09
N MET A 162 -1.65 3.74 -6.23
CA MET A 162 -2.67 3.38 -5.27
C MET A 162 -2.38 2.00 -4.71
N THR A 163 -2.70 1.81 -3.44
CA THR A 163 -2.63 0.49 -2.80
C THR A 163 -3.97 0.10 -2.21
N THR A 164 -4.32 -1.18 -2.30
CA THR A 164 -5.51 -1.74 -1.65
C THR A 164 -5.27 -3.16 -1.17
N ASN A 165 -5.94 -3.54 -0.09
CA ASN A 165 -5.98 -4.94 0.35
C ASN A 165 -7.21 -5.69 -0.21
N TYR A 166 -8.22 -4.96 -0.68
CA TYR A 166 -9.55 -5.46 -1.03
C TYR A 166 -9.98 -4.91 -2.40
N PRO A 167 -9.36 -5.38 -3.50
CA PRO A 167 -9.65 -4.87 -4.85
C PRO A 167 -11.13 -5.03 -5.25
N GLU A 168 -11.83 -6.01 -4.68
CA GLU A 168 -13.26 -6.24 -4.89
C GLU A 168 -14.16 -5.12 -4.34
N ARG A 169 -13.65 -4.29 -3.44
CA ARG A 169 -14.36 -3.12 -2.89
C ARG A 169 -14.22 -1.88 -3.76
N LEU A 170 -13.38 -1.93 -4.79
CA LEU A 170 -13.17 -0.80 -5.68
C LEU A 170 -14.24 -0.78 -6.77
N ASP A 171 -14.86 0.39 -6.95
CA ASP A 171 -15.81 0.59 -8.03
C ASP A 171 -15.09 0.48 -9.40
N PRO A 172 -15.67 -0.27 -10.36
CA PRO A 172 -15.08 -0.46 -11.70
C PRO A 172 -14.74 0.83 -12.45
N ALA A 173 -15.38 1.96 -12.13
CA ALA A 173 -15.07 3.25 -12.70
C ALA A 173 -13.66 3.73 -12.33
N LEU A 174 -13.13 3.39 -11.15
CA LEU A 174 -11.78 3.78 -10.74
C LEU A 174 -10.70 3.10 -11.60
N ILE A 175 -10.92 1.82 -11.96
CA ILE A 175 -9.94 0.96 -12.63
C ILE A 175 -9.92 1.09 -14.16
N ARG A 176 -10.55 2.12 -14.72
CA ARG A 176 -10.57 2.37 -16.16
C ARG A 176 -9.20 2.90 -16.64
N PRO A 177 -8.76 2.54 -17.86
CA PRO A 177 -7.58 3.13 -18.48
C PRO A 177 -7.66 4.67 -18.50
N GLY A 178 -6.53 5.34 -18.26
CA GLY A 178 -6.45 6.78 -18.06
C GLY A 178 -6.65 7.24 -16.61
N ARG A 179 -7.12 6.36 -15.71
CA ARG A 179 -7.10 6.52 -14.24
C ARG A 179 -6.11 5.54 -13.61
N ILE A 180 -6.25 4.27 -13.98
CA ILE A 180 -5.34 3.18 -13.62
C ILE A 180 -4.96 2.46 -14.92
N ASP A 181 -3.70 2.55 -15.28
CA ASP A 181 -3.14 2.00 -16.51
C ASP A 181 -2.47 0.64 -16.26
N VAL A 182 -1.88 0.47 -15.08
CA VAL A 182 -1.20 -0.76 -14.66
C VAL A 182 -1.82 -1.28 -13.37
N LYS A 183 -2.21 -2.55 -13.35
CA LYS A 183 -2.73 -3.26 -12.18
C LYS A 183 -1.83 -4.44 -11.91
N GLU A 184 -1.23 -4.49 -10.72
CA GLU A 184 -0.35 -5.58 -10.34
C GLU A 184 -0.80 -6.21 -9.02
N TYR A 185 -0.90 -7.54 -9.03
CA TYR A 185 -1.17 -8.32 -7.84
C TYR A 185 0.12 -8.62 -7.07
N ILE A 186 0.17 -8.23 -5.80
CA ILE A 186 1.26 -8.52 -4.87
C ILE A 186 0.75 -9.46 -3.78
N GLY A 187 0.97 -10.75 -4.00
CA GLY A 187 0.47 -11.85 -3.19
C GLY A 187 1.41 -12.36 -2.10
N TYR A 188 1.01 -13.49 -1.52
CA TYR A 188 1.85 -14.27 -0.60
C TYR A 188 3.12 -14.80 -1.27
N CYS A 189 4.13 -15.12 -0.47
CA CYS A 189 5.44 -15.50 -0.96
C CYS A 189 5.39 -16.75 -1.84
N THR A 190 5.90 -16.61 -3.08
CA THR A 190 6.20 -17.74 -3.96
C THR A 190 7.49 -18.44 -3.52
N ARG A 191 7.78 -19.62 -4.10
CA ARG A 191 9.06 -20.32 -3.92
C ARG A 191 10.25 -19.39 -4.16
N TYR A 192 10.18 -18.66 -5.28
CA TYR A 192 11.21 -17.72 -5.69
C TYR A 192 11.42 -16.64 -4.61
N GLN A 193 10.34 -16.06 -4.09
CA GLN A 193 10.43 -15.04 -3.05
C GLN A 193 11.03 -15.61 -1.76
N LEU A 194 10.63 -16.80 -1.33
CA LEU A 194 11.17 -17.44 -0.13
C LEU A 194 12.69 -17.70 -0.24
N GLU A 195 13.13 -18.29 -1.35
CA GLU A 195 14.54 -18.56 -1.61
C GLU A 195 15.34 -17.25 -1.68
N LYS A 196 14.83 -16.24 -2.40
CA LYS A 196 15.53 -14.97 -2.57
C LYS A 196 15.59 -14.16 -1.28
N MET A 197 14.51 -14.13 -0.48
CA MET A 197 14.52 -13.49 0.83
C MET A 197 15.51 -14.19 1.78
N PHE A 198 15.59 -15.51 1.77
CA PHE A 198 16.55 -16.26 2.58
C PHE A 198 17.99 -15.88 2.23
N CYS A 199 18.34 -15.89 0.93
CA CYS A 199 19.67 -15.47 0.47
C CYS A 199 20.00 -14.02 0.83
N ASN A 200 19.02 -13.11 0.78
CA ASN A 200 19.22 -11.71 1.15
C ASN A 200 19.48 -11.54 2.66
N PHE A 201 18.86 -12.36 3.51
CA PHE A 201 19.06 -12.33 4.97
C PHE A 201 20.33 -13.07 5.41
N TYR A 202 20.70 -14.14 4.71
CA TYR A 202 21.84 -15.00 5.03
C TYR A 202 22.80 -15.15 3.83
N PRO A 203 23.52 -14.07 3.45
CA PRO A 203 24.28 -14.01 2.19
C PRO A 203 25.43 -15.04 2.11
N ASP A 204 26.00 -15.43 3.24
CA ASP A 204 27.15 -16.35 3.30
C ASP A 204 26.74 -17.83 3.34
N THR A 205 25.45 -18.13 3.13
CA THR A 205 24.93 -19.50 3.22
C THR A 205 24.83 -20.18 1.84
N PRO A 206 25.03 -21.52 1.77
CA PRO A 206 24.83 -22.26 0.54
C PRO A 206 23.39 -22.14 0.02
N ALA A 207 23.23 -21.97 -1.29
CA ALA A 207 21.92 -21.86 -1.94
C ALA A 207 21.00 -23.08 -1.69
N SER A 208 21.57 -24.25 -1.39
CA SER A 208 20.80 -25.43 -1.00
C SER A 208 19.96 -25.21 0.26
N LEU A 209 20.43 -24.41 1.23
CA LEU A 209 19.67 -24.08 2.43
C LEU A 209 18.45 -23.22 2.13
N ALA A 210 18.55 -22.29 1.17
CA ALA A 210 17.41 -21.49 0.72
C ALA A 210 16.31 -22.37 0.13
N SER A 211 16.68 -23.36 -0.70
CA SER A 211 15.73 -24.35 -1.23
C SER A 211 15.11 -25.21 -0.12
N THR A 212 15.90 -25.64 0.87
CA THR A 212 15.38 -26.38 2.03
C THR A 212 14.39 -25.54 2.84
N PHE A 213 14.71 -24.27 3.11
CA PHE A 213 13.80 -23.34 3.78
C PHE A 213 12.50 -23.17 3.00
N SER A 214 12.59 -22.98 1.68
CA SER A 214 11.42 -22.79 0.84
C SER A 214 10.53 -24.04 0.79
N GLN A 215 11.12 -25.23 0.69
CA GLN A 215 10.36 -26.49 0.73
C GLN A 215 9.67 -26.69 2.08
N ALA A 216 10.39 -26.47 3.18
CA ALA A 216 9.82 -26.56 4.53
C ALA A 216 8.68 -25.56 4.75
N SER A 217 8.82 -24.34 4.20
CA SER A 217 7.79 -23.29 4.29
C SER A 217 6.55 -23.60 3.43
N GLN A 218 6.69 -24.28 2.29
CA GLN A 218 5.57 -24.68 1.42
C GLN A 218 4.72 -25.80 2.01
N ASN A 219 5.31 -26.62 2.89
CA ASN A 219 4.57 -27.68 3.59
C ASN A 219 3.64 -27.14 4.69
N LEU A 220 3.66 -25.82 4.95
CA LEU A 220 2.75 -25.19 5.89
C LEU A 220 1.35 -25.04 5.28
N SER A 221 0.31 -25.35 6.04
CA SER A 221 -1.08 -25.22 5.60
C SER A 221 -1.58 -23.78 5.43
N VAL A 222 -0.75 -22.77 5.70
CA VAL A 222 -1.13 -21.35 5.66
C VAL A 222 -0.21 -20.55 4.74
N PRO A 223 -0.76 -19.61 3.93
CA PRO A 223 0.07 -18.75 3.09
C PRO A 223 0.92 -17.80 3.93
N LEU A 224 2.18 -17.59 3.52
CA LEU A 224 3.11 -16.69 4.18
C LEU A 224 3.20 -15.34 3.48
N SER A 225 3.10 -14.25 4.23
CA SER A 225 3.38 -12.90 3.72
C SER A 225 4.86 -12.57 3.89
N ALA A 226 5.38 -11.67 3.06
CA ALA A 226 6.77 -11.20 3.16
C ALA A 226 7.08 -10.64 4.56
N ALA A 227 6.13 -9.93 5.18
CA ALA A 227 6.28 -9.42 6.54
C ALA A 227 6.42 -10.55 7.59
N ALA A 228 5.68 -11.66 7.44
CA ALA A 228 5.79 -12.80 8.35
C ALA A 228 7.15 -13.49 8.22
N VAL A 229 7.60 -13.71 6.98
CA VAL A 229 8.93 -14.29 6.68
C VAL A 229 10.05 -13.41 7.20
N GLN A 230 9.97 -12.10 6.97
CA GLN A 230 10.93 -11.14 7.50
C GLN A 230 10.97 -11.17 9.04
N GLY A 231 9.80 -11.17 9.69
CA GLY A 231 9.71 -11.26 11.16
C GLY A 231 10.33 -12.55 11.72
N HIS A 232 10.22 -13.66 10.98
CA HIS A 232 10.85 -14.93 11.33
C HIS A 232 12.38 -14.84 11.27
N PHE A 233 12.94 -14.33 10.17
CA PHE A 233 14.39 -14.15 10.05
C PHE A 233 14.95 -13.17 11.09
N MET A 234 14.17 -12.17 11.51
CA MET A 234 14.57 -11.26 12.59
C MET A 234 14.71 -11.93 13.97
N ILE A 235 14.09 -13.09 14.20
CA ILE A 235 14.26 -13.90 15.42
C ILE A 235 15.56 -14.71 15.34
N TYR A 236 15.91 -15.17 14.14
CA TYR A 236 17.04 -16.04 13.86
C TYR A 236 18.12 -15.31 13.05
N LYS A 237 18.55 -14.12 13.49
CA LYS A 237 19.38 -13.19 12.68
C LYS A 237 20.66 -13.82 12.12
N ASP A 238 21.33 -14.63 12.93
CA ASP A 238 22.61 -15.26 12.60
C ASP A 238 22.49 -16.80 12.59
N ASP A 239 21.27 -17.34 12.57
CA ASP A 239 20.99 -18.77 12.68
C ASP A 239 20.10 -19.27 11.53
N PRO A 240 20.66 -19.46 10.32
CA PRO A 240 19.91 -19.93 9.15
C PRO A 240 19.32 -21.33 9.36
N VAL A 241 19.99 -22.20 10.12
CA VAL A 241 19.54 -23.57 10.38
C VAL A 241 18.36 -23.56 11.36
N GLY A 242 18.43 -22.74 12.42
CA GLY A 242 17.31 -22.51 13.33
C GLY A 242 16.10 -21.92 12.61
N ALA A 243 16.30 -21.00 11.66
CA ALA A 243 15.21 -20.47 10.84
C ALA A 243 14.49 -21.57 10.04
N ILE A 244 15.22 -22.55 9.50
CA ILE A 244 14.66 -23.71 8.77
C ILE A 244 13.92 -24.66 9.71
N HIS A 245 14.52 -25.03 10.84
CA HIS A 245 13.91 -25.97 11.78
C HIS A 245 12.63 -25.43 12.43
N ASN A 246 12.48 -24.10 12.51
CA ASN A 246 11.38 -23.45 13.21
C ASN A 246 10.33 -22.81 12.28
N VAL A 247 10.25 -23.23 11.00
CA VAL A 247 9.29 -22.66 10.03
C VAL A 247 7.84 -22.69 10.51
N ILE A 248 7.46 -23.68 11.33
CA ILE A 248 6.09 -23.82 11.87
C ILE A 248 5.69 -22.60 12.72
N GLN A 249 6.65 -21.94 13.37
CA GLN A 249 6.37 -20.76 14.19
C GLN A 249 5.83 -19.58 13.35
N MET A 250 6.15 -19.54 12.06
CA MET A 250 5.60 -18.54 11.12
C MET A 250 4.09 -18.72 10.95
N ALA A 251 3.63 -19.97 10.84
CA ALA A 251 2.23 -20.30 10.65
C ALA A 251 1.39 -19.89 11.87
N THR A 252 1.83 -20.25 13.08
CA THR A 252 1.10 -19.96 14.32
C THR A 252 0.87 -18.46 14.54
N LYS A 253 1.88 -17.63 14.25
CA LYS A 253 1.78 -16.17 14.39
C LYS A 253 0.91 -15.54 13.29
N ASN A 254 0.94 -16.08 12.08
CA ASN A 254 0.09 -15.60 10.98
C ASN A 254 -1.39 -15.90 11.22
N THR A 255 -1.72 -17.06 11.79
CA THR A 255 -3.11 -17.41 12.13
C THR A 255 -3.68 -16.46 13.19
N ILE A 256 -2.94 -16.19 14.26
CA ILE A 256 -3.35 -15.26 15.33
C ILE A 256 -3.54 -13.82 14.80
N LYS A 257 -2.69 -13.40 13.84
CA LYS A 257 -2.81 -12.07 13.24
C LYS A 257 -4.00 -11.97 12.27
N ARG A 258 -4.24 -13.00 11.46
CA ARG A 258 -5.41 -13.07 10.55
C ARG A 258 -6.73 -13.12 11.31
N GLU A 259 -6.80 -13.83 12.43
CA GLU A 259 -7.99 -13.82 13.29
C GLU A 259 -8.28 -12.41 13.82
N LYS A 260 -7.25 -11.66 14.23
CA LYS A 260 -7.41 -10.26 14.66
C LYS A 260 -7.81 -9.30 13.54
N ASP A 261 -7.26 -9.49 12.34
CA ASP A 261 -7.57 -8.63 11.18
C ASP A 261 -8.96 -8.95 10.57
N ASN A 262 -9.51 -10.15 10.81
CA ASN A 262 -10.85 -10.56 10.38
C ASN A 262 -11.95 -10.33 11.45
N ILE A 263 -11.60 -9.94 12.68
CA ILE A 263 -12.57 -9.53 13.69
C ILE A 263 -13.05 -8.12 13.34
N ILE A 264 -14.24 -8.04 12.75
CA ILE A 264 -15.06 -6.83 12.78
C ILE A 264 -15.22 -6.47 14.26
N PRO A 265 -14.89 -5.23 14.70
CA PRO A 265 -15.00 -4.90 16.11
C PRO A 265 -16.48 -5.01 16.51
N GLU A 266 -16.81 -6.04 17.28
CA GLU A 266 -18.09 -6.11 17.99
C GLU A 266 -18.23 -4.84 18.82
N SER A 267 -19.33 -4.14 18.60
CA SER A 267 -19.76 -2.99 19.37
C SER A 267 -19.64 -3.33 20.86
N ARG A 268 -18.77 -2.62 21.56
CA ARG A 268 -18.78 -2.61 23.02
C ARG A 268 -20.13 -2.04 23.45
N GLU A 269 -21.06 -2.91 23.84
CA GLU A 269 -22.19 -2.49 24.65
C GLU A 269 -21.65 -1.97 25.98
N ASP A 270 -21.64 -0.65 26.12
CA ASP A 270 -21.35 0.04 27.36
C ASP A 270 -22.43 -0.32 28.40
N ASN A 271 -22.12 -1.32 29.23
CA ASN A 271 -22.76 -1.49 30.54
C ASN A 271 -22.31 -0.33 31.45
N CYS A 272 -22.93 0.84 31.28
CA CYS A 272 -22.79 1.92 32.24
C CYS A 272 -24.10 2.70 32.34
N LEU A 273 -25.09 2.16 33.05
CA LEU A 273 -26.23 2.88 33.60
C LEU A 273 -26.98 2.00 34.62
N THR A 274 -26.56 2.07 35.89
CA THR A 274 -27.46 2.23 37.05
C THR A 274 -26.61 2.40 38.30
N ASP A 275 -26.27 3.64 38.66
CA ASP A 275 -26.05 4.04 40.05
C ASP A 275 -26.01 5.57 40.18
N ARG A 276 -27.17 6.21 39.97
CA ARG A 276 -27.45 7.57 40.48
C ARG A 276 -28.92 7.72 40.83
N LYS A 277 -29.30 7.14 41.97
CA LYS A 277 -30.38 7.66 42.83
C LYS A 277 -30.03 7.39 44.30
N LYS A 278 -29.30 8.33 44.90
CA LYS A 278 -29.38 8.71 46.32
C LYS A 278 -28.40 9.86 46.59
N ASN A 279 -28.97 11.04 46.76
CA ASN A 279 -28.60 12.10 47.71
C ASN A 279 -28.68 13.49 47.08
N LEU A 280 -29.61 14.27 47.67
CA LEU A 280 -29.82 15.73 47.62
C LEU A 280 -30.43 16.30 46.34
#